data_AF-A0A524H4A6-F1
#
_entry.id   AF-A0A524H4A6-F1
#
_cell.length_a   1.000
_cell.length_b   1.000
_cell.length_c   1.000
_cell.angle_alpha   90.00
_cell.angle_beta   90.00
_cell.angle_gamma   90.00
#
_symmetry.space_group_name_H-M   'P 1'
#
loop_
_entity.id
_entity.type
_entity.pdbx_description
1 polymer ?
#
loop_
_entity_poly.entity_id
_entity_poly.type
_entity_poly.pdbx_seq_one_letter_code
_entity_poly.pdbx_strand_id
1 'polypeptide(L)'
;NAGKSTLANALVGKPQSITSDMPGTTRDWTMQLTDVNGIPVNLIDTAGRRESPDHLERDSLARADEKITHADLVILIVEANGCEKEQIAEQSADLPAQCEPLVVVNKCDLLPISSRSAGEFLYISALTGHNLDQLRTTIAHRLGLANPDPQAPLIFTQRQYNLLQRAAKNSSTETIVSILKKLIGQKG
;
A
#
# COMPACT_ATOMS: atom_id res chain seq x y z
N ASN A 1 -4.49 13.62 -14.61
CA ASN A 1 -4.88 12.78 -13.45
C ASN A 1 -4.05 11.52 -13.57
N ALA A 2 -3.03 11.34 -12.71
CA ALA A 2 -1.99 10.32 -12.89
C ALA A 2 -2.47 8.86 -12.88
N GLY A 3 -3.76 8.62 -12.58
CA GLY A 3 -4.39 7.30 -12.66
C GLY A 3 -4.28 6.47 -11.38
N LYS A 4 -4.16 7.11 -10.22
CA LYS A 4 -4.08 6.46 -8.90
C LYS A 4 -5.19 5.44 -8.67
N SER A 5 -6.46 5.85 -8.82
CA SER A 5 -7.60 4.95 -8.59
C SER A 5 -7.70 3.85 -9.65
N THR A 6 -7.25 4.10 -10.89
CA THR A 6 -7.15 3.06 -11.92
C THR A 6 -6.09 2.02 -11.54
N LEU A 7 -4.92 2.47 -11.07
CA LEU A 7 -3.85 1.58 -10.61
C LEU A 7 -4.28 0.80 -9.36
N ALA A 8 -4.92 1.46 -8.40
CA ALA A 8 -5.48 0.84 -7.21
C ALA A 8 -6.35 -0.37 -7.59
N ASN A 9 -7.33 -0.15 -8.46
CA ASN A 9 -8.22 -1.20 -8.93
C ASN A 9 -7.47 -2.30 -9.70
N ALA A 10 -6.49 -1.94 -10.53
CA ALA A 10 -5.71 -2.90 -11.29
C ALA A 10 -4.81 -3.77 -10.39
N LEU A 11 -4.27 -3.21 -9.29
CA LEU A 11 -3.49 -3.94 -8.31
C LEU A 11 -4.37 -4.91 -7.52
N VAL A 12 -5.51 -4.43 -6.99
CA VAL A 12 -6.47 -5.19 -6.19
C VAL A 12 -6.96 -6.46 -6.89
N GLY A 13 -6.95 -6.50 -8.22
CA GLY A 13 -7.42 -7.68 -8.96
C GLY A 13 -8.89 -7.98 -8.65
N LYS A 14 -9.26 -9.26 -8.51
CA LYS A 14 -10.59 -9.62 -8.00
C LYS A 14 -10.67 -9.23 -6.53
N PRO A 15 -11.65 -8.41 -6.10
CA PRO A 15 -11.79 -8.03 -4.71
C PRO A 15 -11.94 -9.28 -3.84
N GLN A 16 -10.97 -9.54 -2.95
CA GLN A 16 -11.19 -10.47 -1.86
C GLN A 16 -12.00 -9.73 -0.80
N SER A 17 -13.30 -10.01 -0.76
CA SER A 17 -14.17 -9.59 0.33
C SER A 17 -13.77 -10.37 1.59
N ILE A 18 -12.79 -9.89 2.35
CA ILE A 18 -12.62 -10.33 3.73
C ILE A 18 -13.45 -9.38 4.58
N THR A 19 -14.76 -9.65 4.61
CA THR A 19 -15.68 -9.02 5.56
C THR A 19 -15.38 -9.62 6.93
N SER A 20 -14.45 -9.03 7.66
CA SER A 20 -14.26 -9.35 9.06
C SER A 20 -15.26 -8.54 9.86
N ASP A 21 -16.43 -9.12 10.14
CA ASP A 21 -17.50 -8.56 11.01
C ASP A 21 -17.09 -8.46 12.49
N MET A 22 -15.80 -8.39 12.83
CA MET A 22 -15.34 -8.29 14.21
C MET A 22 -15.43 -6.84 14.70
N PRO A 23 -16.28 -6.55 15.71
CA PRO A 23 -16.37 -5.22 16.30
C PRO A 23 -15.02 -4.85 16.96
N GLY A 24 -14.45 -3.71 16.60
CA GLY A 24 -13.20 -3.20 17.19
C GLY A 24 -12.09 -2.83 16.20
N THR A 25 -12.31 -2.93 14.88
CA THR A 25 -11.45 -2.32 13.87
C THR A 25 -11.90 -0.89 13.57
N THR A 26 -11.62 0.04 14.48
CA THR A 26 -11.67 1.49 14.20
C THR A 26 -10.55 1.87 13.20
N ARG A 27 -10.65 2.84 12.30
CA ARG A 27 -11.72 3.72 11.76
C ARG A 27 -11.06 4.44 10.56
N ASP A 28 -11.82 4.69 9.49
CA ASP A 28 -11.61 5.77 8.50
C ASP A 28 -10.55 5.68 7.38
N TRP A 29 -10.15 4.48 6.91
CA TRP A 29 -9.46 4.38 5.61
C TRP A 29 -10.25 3.46 4.67
N THR A 30 -10.48 3.90 3.42
CA THR A 30 -10.98 3.03 2.35
C THR A 30 -9.87 2.02 2.02
N MET A 31 -9.82 0.93 2.80
CA MET A 31 -8.85 -0.14 2.63
C MET A 31 -9.30 -1.04 1.48
N GLN A 32 -8.48 -1.16 0.45
CA GLN A 32 -8.62 -2.23 -0.53
C GLN A 32 -7.51 -3.25 -0.28
N LEU A 33 -7.91 -4.48 0.05
CA LEU A 33 -6.99 -5.60 0.23
C LEU A 33 -6.58 -6.07 -1.16
N THR A 34 -5.31 -5.89 -1.51
CA THR A 34 -4.74 -6.47 -2.72
C THR A 34 -3.84 -7.64 -2.37
N ASP A 35 -3.84 -8.65 -3.23
CA ASP A 35 -2.82 -9.69 -3.25
C ASP A 35 -1.60 -9.15 -4.00
N VAL A 36 -0.50 -8.91 -3.28
CA VAL A 36 0.82 -8.74 -3.87
C VAL A 36 1.61 -10.03 -3.59
N ASN A 37 1.65 -10.94 -4.56
CA ASN A 37 2.35 -12.24 -4.45
C ASN A 37 1.91 -13.11 -3.24
N GLY A 38 0.61 -13.18 -3.00
CA GLY A 38 -0.04 -13.90 -1.91
C GLY A 38 -0.20 -13.09 -0.63
N ILE A 39 0.26 -11.83 -0.59
CA ILE A 39 0.34 -11.05 0.64
C ILE A 39 -0.70 -9.94 0.64
N PRO A 40 -1.56 -9.87 1.68
CA PRO A 40 -2.54 -8.80 1.81
C PRO A 40 -1.85 -7.46 2.07
N VAL A 41 -2.04 -6.49 1.18
CA VAL A 41 -1.57 -5.12 1.36
C VAL A 41 -2.76 -4.18 1.46
N ASN A 42 -2.69 -3.23 2.39
CA ASN A 42 -3.65 -2.13 2.50
C ASN A 42 -3.25 -1.00 1.56
N LEU A 43 -4.02 -0.78 0.50
CA LEU A 43 -3.83 0.39 -0.34
C LEU A 43 -4.58 1.59 0.23
N ILE A 44 -3.88 2.70 0.45
CA ILE A 44 -4.47 3.96 0.93
C ILE A 44 -4.36 5.00 -0.18
N ASP A 45 -5.50 5.42 -0.75
CA ASP A 45 -5.52 6.54 -1.69
C ASP A 45 -5.40 7.86 -0.91
N THR A 46 -4.39 8.66 -1.24
CA THR A 46 -4.33 10.06 -0.83
C THR A 46 -5.07 10.85 -1.90
N ALA A 47 -6.06 11.67 -1.50
CA ALA A 47 -6.68 12.61 -2.43
C ALA A 47 -5.57 13.33 -3.19
N GLY A 48 -5.67 13.39 -4.52
CA GLY A 48 -4.54 13.87 -5.33
C GLY A 48 -4.11 15.25 -4.86
N ARG A 49 -2.80 15.43 -4.62
CA ARG A 49 -2.17 16.71 -4.27
C ARG A 49 -2.24 17.69 -5.45
N ARG A 50 -3.45 18.07 -5.89
CA ARG A 50 -3.64 19.23 -6.75
C ARG A 50 -4.11 20.36 -5.87
N GLU A 51 -3.44 21.48 -5.97
CA GLU A 51 -3.86 22.73 -5.35
C GLU A 51 -5.28 23.06 -5.83
N SER A 52 -6.25 23.07 -4.91
CA SER A 52 -7.56 23.69 -5.11
C SER A 52 -7.72 24.79 -4.06
N PRO A 53 -8.25 25.97 -4.40
CA PRO A 53 -8.12 27.17 -3.58
C PRO A 53 -8.93 27.20 -2.25
N ASP A 54 -9.46 26.08 -1.76
CA ASP A 54 -10.39 26.02 -0.64
C ASP A 54 -9.78 25.59 0.69
N HIS A 55 -10.20 26.23 1.78
CA HIS A 55 -9.76 25.98 3.16
C HIS A 55 -9.91 24.52 3.66
N LEU A 56 -10.71 23.69 2.98
CA LEU A 56 -10.87 22.26 3.23
C LEU A 56 -9.62 21.42 2.86
N GLU A 57 -8.65 22.00 2.15
CA GLU A 57 -7.46 21.27 1.70
C GLU A 57 -6.36 21.13 2.75
N ARG A 58 -6.23 22.06 3.71
CA ARG A 58 -5.17 21.98 4.73
C ARG A 58 -5.31 20.75 5.63
N ASP A 59 -6.55 20.45 6.03
CA ASP A 59 -6.85 19.23 6.78
C ASP A 59 -6.65 17.98 5.93
N SER A 60 -6.83 18.08 4.61
CA SER A 60 -6.64 16.96 3.68
C SER A 60 -5.15 16.66 3.44
N LEU A 61 -4.30 17.70 3.38
CA LEU A 61 -2.84 17.59 3.33
C LEU A 61 -2.26 17.02 4.62
N ALA A 62 -2.66 17.55 5.78
CA ALA A 62 -2.18 17.04 7.07
C ALA A 62 -2.52 15.55 7.28
N ARG A 63 -3.73 15.13 6.88
CA ARG A 63 -4.13 13.72 6.90
C ARG A 63 -3.37 12.86 5.88
N ALA A 64 -3.00 13.43 4.73
CA ALA A 64 -2.17 12.73 3.75
C ALA A 64 -0.74 12.53 4.27
N ASP A 65 -0.15 13.54 4.90
CA ASP A 65 1.19 13.46 5.49
C ASP A 65 1.25 12.47 6.65
N GLU A 66 0.22 12.44 7.51
CA GLU A 66 0.10 11.44 8.57
C GLU A 66 0.05 10.02 7.98
N LYS A 67 -0.74 9.81 6.93
CA LYS A 67 -0.83 8.52 6.22
C LYS A 67 0.51 8.11 5.61
N ILE A 68 1.21 9.05 4.96
CA ILE A 68 2.52 8.82 4.34
C ILE A 68 3.55 8.44 5.42
N THR A 69 3.51 9.11 6.57
CA THR A 69 4.44 8.86 7.68
C THR A 69 4.28 7.45 8.28
N HIS A 70 3.07 6.89 8.25
CA HIS A 70 2.79 5.55 8.77
C HIS A 70 2.80 4.46 7.70
N ALA A 71 3.06 4.79 6.44
CA ALA A 71 3.07 3.82 5.36
C ALA A 71 4.38 3.02 5.32
N ASP A 72 4.29 1.70 5.18
CA ASP A 72 5.46 0.82 4.98
C ASP A 72 6.13 1.07 3.61
N LEU A 73 5.35 1.51 2.62
CA LEU A 73 5.82 1.88 1.29
C LEU A 73 4.92 2.97 0.70
N VAL A 74 5.55 3.98 0.10
CA VAL A 74 4.87 5.07 -0.60
C VAL A 74 5.13 4.92 -2.10
N ILE A 75 4.08 5.00 -2.90
CA ILE A 75 4.18 4.93 -4.37
C ILE A 75 3.83 6.30 -4.94
N LEU A 76 4.80 6.95 -5.58
CA LEU A 76 4.59 8.20 -6.30
C LEU A 76 4.20 7.89 -7.74
N ILE A 77 2.95 8.20 -8.11
CA ILE A 77 2.41 7.89 -9.44
C ILE A 77 2.43 9.15 -10.29
N VAL A 78 3.19 9.08 -11.38
CA VAL A 78 3.40 10.19 -12.32
C VAL A 78 2.82 9.82 -13.68
N GLU A 79 2.28 10.79 -14.40
CA GLU A 79 1.72 10.56 -15.74
C GLU A 79 2.84 10.58 -16.79
N ALA A 80 2.78 9.68 -17.76
CA ALA A 80 3.84 9.49 -18.76
C ALA A 80 4.18 10.75 -19.59
N ASN A 81 3.22 11.65 -19.80
CA ASN A 81 3.44 12.91 -20.52
C ASN A 81 4.09 14.03 -19.66
N GLY A 82 4.37 13.76 -18.38
CA GLY A 82 4.98 14.71 -17.44
C GLY A 82 5.97 14.01 -16.51
N CYS A 83 6.72 13.03 -17.03
CA CYS A 83 7.71 12.28 -16.27
C CYS A 83 9.13 12.87 -16.37
N GLU A 84 9.23 14.19 -16.52
CA GLU A 84 10.51 14.90 -16.49
C GLU A 84 11.14 14.78 -15.11
N LYS A 85 12.47 14.62 -15.05
CA LYS A 85 13.17 14.28 -13.79
C LYS A 85 13.01 15.37 -12.75
N GLU A 86 13.05 16.61 -13.20
CA GLU A 86 12.92 17.81 -12.40
C GLU A 86 11.55 17.83 -11.71
N GLN A 87 10.48 17.56 -12.47
CA GLN A 87 9.12 17.53 -11.94
C GLN A 87 8.90 16.38 -10.95
N ILE A 88 9.51 15.22 -11.20
CA ILE A 88 9.47 14.07 -10.28
C ILE A 88 10.23 14.40 -9.00
N ALA A 89 11.39 15.06 -9.10
CA ALA A 89 12.19 15.47 -7.97
C ALA A 89 11.45 16.48 -7.09
N GLU A 90 10.76 17.45 -7.69
CA GLU A 90 9.89 18.40 -6.97
C GLU A 90 8.77 17.68 -6.21
N GLN A 91 8.03 16.80 -6.87
CA GLN A 91 6.95 16.03 -6.21
C GLN A 91 7.45 15.09 -5.11
N SER A 92 8.68 14.60 -5.25
CA SER A 92 9.33 13.77 -4.24
C SER A 92 9.83 14.62 -3.06
N ALA A 93 10.27 15.85 -3.30
CA ALA A 93 10.69 16.79 -2.26
C ALA A 93 9.53 17.23 -1.35
N ASP A 94 8.31 17.18 -1.86
CA ASP A 94 7.09 17.46 -1.08
C ASP A 94 6.72 16.31 -0.12
N LEU A 95 7.41 15.17 -0.16
CA LEU A 95 7.21 14.06 0.77
C LEU A 95 8.04 14.27 2.05
N PRO A 96 7.67 13.66 3.18
CA PRO A 96 8.48 13.68 4.38
C PRO A 96 9.92 13.23 4.10
N ALA A 97 10.93 13.90 4.67
CA ALA A 97 12.34 13.73 4.30
C ALA A 97 12.91 12.30 4.41
N GLN A 98 12.25 11.43 5.18
CA GLN A 98 12.62 10.04 5.42
C GLN A 98 11.81 9.03 4.57
N CYS A 99 10.96 9.54 3.68
CA CYS A 99 10.19 8.76 2.72
C CYS A 99 10.98 8.66 1.41
N GLU A 100 11.38 7.44 1.04
CA GLU A 100 11.90 7.14 -0.30
C GLU A 100 10.76 6.51 -1.14
N PRO A 101 10.09 7.26 -2.02
CA PRO A 101 8.96 6.74 -2.76
C PRO A 101 9.40 5.77 -3.88
N LEU A 102 8.60 4.74 -4.12
CA LEU A 102 8.66 4.00 -5.38
C LEU A 102 7.99 4.84 -6.47
N VAL A 103 8.80 5.39 -7.38
CA VAL A 103 8.29 6.20 -8.51
C VAL A 103 7.79 5.30 -9.63
N VAL A 104 6.54 5.51 -10.03
CA VAL A 104 5.84 4.75 -11.06
C VAL A 104 5.30 5.70 -12.12
N VAL A 105 5.73 5.50 -13.37
CA VAL A 105 5.25 6.27 -14.52
C VAL A 105 4.09 5.53 -15.17
N ASN A 106 2.88 6.02 -14.96
CA ASN A 106 1.65 5.41 -15.44
C ASN A 106 1.21 6.00 -16.80
N LYS A 107 0.38 5.23 -17.52
CA LYS A 107 -0.07 5.49 -18.90
C LYS A 107 1.06 5.41 -19.92
N CYS A 108 2.03 4.53 -19.70
CA CYS A 108 3.14 4.37 -20.64
C CYS A 108 2.68 3.87 -22.01
N ASP A 109 1.47 3.31 -22.13
CA ASP A 109 0.80 2.99 -23.41
C ASP A 109 0.65 4.19 -24.35
N LEU A 110 0.66 5.41 -23.81
CA LEU A 110 0.66 6.65 -24.60
C LEU A 110 2.04 7.06 -25.12
N LEU A 111 3.11 6.44 -24.63
CA LEU A 111 4.49 6.73 -25.03
C LEU A 111 5.03 5.67 -26.01
N PRO A 112 5.82 6.10 -27.00
CA PRO A 112 6.65 5.19 -27.79
C PRO A 112 7.58 4.36 -26.90
N ILE A 113 7.85 3.11 -27.29
CA ILE A 113 8.75 2.22 -26.54
C ILE A 113 10.14 2.84 -26.37
N SER A 114 10.64 3.53 -27.40
CA SER A 114 11.93 4.23 -27.40
C SER A 114 12.04 5.36 -26.37
N SER A 115 10.91 5.92 -25.92
CA SER A 115 10.86 7.02 -24.96
C SER A 115 10.78 6.53 -23.51
N ARG A 116 10.74 5.21 -23.29
CA ARG A 116 10.69 4.60 -21.96
C ARG A 116 12.12 4.27 -21.52
N SER A 117 12.71 5.09 -20.65
CA SER A 117 14.06 4.83 -20.14
C SER A 117 14.02 3.65 -19.15
N ALA A 118 14.47 2.49 -19.61
CA ALA A 118 14.61 1.33 -18.75
C ALA A 118 15.63 1.60 -17.63
N GLY A 119 15.24 1.35 -16.38
CA GLY A 119 16.14 1.36 -15.22
C GLY A 119 16.05 2.60 -14.32
N GLU A 120 15.44 3.70 -14.79
CA GLU A 120 15.30 4.91 -13.97
C GLU A 120 13.94 5.01 -13.28
N PHE A 121 12.86 4.69 -14.00
CA PHE A 121 11.51 4.62 -13.44
C PHE A 121 10.82 3.32 -13.86
N LEU A 122 9.83 2.90 -13.07
CA LEU A 122 8.97 1.79 -13.46
C LEU A 122 7.80 2.29 -14.31
N TYR A 123 7.89 2.05 -15.61
CA TYR A 123 6.83 2.38 -16.57
C TYR A 123 5.74 1.30 -16.56
N ILE A 124 4.50 1.71 -16.30
CA ILE A 124 3.33 0.83 -16.29
C ILE A 124 2.18 1.42 -17.11
N SER A 125 1.22 0.55 -17.42
CA SER A 125 -0.10 0.97 -17.85
C SER A 125 -1.14 0.28 -16.99
N ALA A 126 -1.73 1.04 -16.06
CA ALA A 126 -2.84 0.55 -15.25
C ALA A 126 -4.08 0.19 -16.11
N LEU A 127 -4.21 0.76 -17.31
CA LEU A 127 -5.30 0.49 -18.24
C LEU A 127 -5.14 -0.86 -18.94
N THR A 128 -3.93 -1.15 -19.44
CA THR A 128 -3.68 -2.36 -20.25
C THR A 128 -3.10 -3.52 -19.44
N GLY A 129 -2.63 -3.26 -18.22
CA GLY A 129 -1.95 -4.24 -17.38
C GLY A 129 -0.43 -4.34 -17.62
N HIS A 130 0.12 -3.55 -18.57
CA HIS A 130 1.54 -3.59 -18.88
C HIS A 130 2.41 -3.31 -17.64
N ASN A 131 3.36 -4.21 -17.37
CA ASN A 131 4.31 -4.21 -16.25
C ASN A 131 3.70 -4.20 -14.83
N LEU A 132 2.42 -4.55 -14.66
CA LEU A 132 1.83 -4.66 -13.32
C LEU A 132 2.45 -5.79 -12.49
N ASP A 133 2.85 -6.90 -13.10
CA ASP A 133 3.54 -7.99 -12.39
C ASP A 133 4.94 -7.58 -11.91
N GLN A 134 5.63 -6.75 -12.71
CA GLN A 134 6.91 -6.16 -12.30
C GLN A 134 6.71 -5.19 -11.14
N LEU A 135 5.63 -4.39 -11.15
CA LEU A 135 5.27 -3.52 -10.03
C LEU A 135 4.99 -4.33 -8.75
N ARG A 136 4.20 -5.40 -8.84
CA ARG A 136 3.94 -6.31 -7.71
C ARG A 136 5.22 -6.89 -7.14
N THR A 137 6.11 -7.36 -8.01
CA THR A 137 7.42 -7.91 -7.61
C THR A 137 8.29 -6.85 -6.91
N THR A 138 8.28 -5.62 -7.42
CA THR A 138 9.05 -4.50 -6.86
C THR A 138 8.51 -4.10 -5.48
N ILE A 139 7.19 -4.03 -5.33
CA ILE A 139 6.52 -3.77 -4.05
C ILE A 139 6.89 -4.86 -3.04
N ALA A 140 6.78 -6.13 -3.43
CA ALA A 140 7.15 -7.24 -2.55
C ALA A 140 8.61 -7.14 -2.10
N HIS A 141 9.54 -6.82 -3.00
CA HIS A 141 10.94 -6.64 -2.64
C HIS A 141 11.15 -5.47 -1.67
N ARG A 142 10.54 -4.31 -1.93
CA ARG A 142 10.65 -3.12 -1.06
C ARG A 142 10.10 -3.36 0.34
N LEU A 143 9.06 -4.19 0.47
CA LEU A 143 8.47 -4.56 1.76
C LEU A 143 9.20 -5.72 2.46
N GLY A 144 10.28 -6.26 1.89
CA GLY A 144 10.98 -7.44 2.44
C GLY A 144 10.19 -8.74 2.30
N LEU A 145 9.22 -8.76 1.39
CA LEU A 145 8.27 -9.84 1.15
C LEU A 145 8.60 -10.68 -0.10
N ALA A 146 9.71 -10.40 -0.79
CA ALA A 146 10.06 -11.10 -2.04
C ALA A 146 10.42 -12.58 -1.83
N ASN A 147 10.82 -12.96 -0.62
CA ASN A 147 11.17 -14.35 -0.29
C ASN A 147 10.66 -14.66 1.12
N PRO A 148 9.32 -14.75 1.31
CA PRO A 148 8.76 -14.98 2.62
C PRO A 148 9.15 -16.39 3.06
N ASP A 149 9.80 -16.49 4.22
CA ASP A 149 10.02 -17.80 4.84
C ASP A 149 8.65 -18.39 5.17
N PRO A 150 8.25 -19.53 4.55
CA PRO A 150 6.96 -20.15 4.80
C PRO A 150 6.77 -20.57 6.26
N GLN A 151 7.86 -20.69 7.01
CA GLN A 151 7.85 -21.06 8.43
C GLN A 151 7.90 -19.84 9.37
N ALA A 152 8.18 -18.65 8.85
CA ALA A 152 8.19 -17.43 9.66
C ALA A 152 6.75 -16.97 9.98
N PRO A 153 6.48 -16.55 11.21
CA PRO A 153 5.17 -16.02 11.58
C PRO A 153 4.93 -14.68 10.88
N LEU A 154 3.91 -14.62 10.01
CA LEU A 154 3.43 -13.37 9.43
C LEU A 154 2.31 -12.79 10.29
N ILE A 155 2.56 -11.62 10.88
CA ILE A 155 1.58 -10.88 11.67
C ILE A 155 1.06 -9.73 10.80
N PHE A 156 -0.16 -9.87 10.30
CA PHE A 156 -0.73 -8.94 9.31
C PHE A 156 -1.54 -7.80 9.93
N THR A 157 -1.92 -7.92 11.20
CA THR A 157 -2.78 -6.92 11.86
C THR A 157 -2.31 -6.62 13.26
N GLN A 158 -2.53 -5.38 13.70
CA GLN A 158 -2.29 -4.97 15.09
C GLN A 158 -3.06 -5.83 16.09
N ARG A 159 -4.24 -6.33 15.71
CA ARG A 159 -5.03 -7.27 16.53
C ARG A 159 -4.27 -8.57 16.76
N GLN A 160 -3.75 -9.19 15.69
CA GLN A 160 -2.98 -10.43 15.79
C GLN A 160 -1.72 -10.22 16.65
N TYR A 161 -1.01 -9.11 16.43
CA TYR A 161 0.15 -8.73 17.23
C TYR A 161 -0.19 -8.64 18.72
N ASN A 162 -1.24 -7.88 19.06
CA ASN A 162 -1.68 -7.68 20.44
C ASN A 162 -2.11 -8.99 21.10
N LEU A 163 -2.80 -9.88 20.37
CA LEU A 163 -3.18 -11.20 20.88
C LEU A 163 -1.94 -12.06 21.16
N LEU A 164 -0.98 -12.11 20.24
CA LEU A 164 0.26 -12.86 20.43
C LEU A 164 1.11 -12.31 21.57
N GLN A 165 1.25 -10.99 21.70
CA GLN A 165 1.92 -10.37 22.85
C GLN A 165 1.24 -10.72 24.18
N ARG A 166 -0.09 -10.71 24.22
CA ARG A 166 -0.84 -11.11 25.42
C ARG A 166 -0.61 -12.58 25.74
N ALA A 167 -0.64 -13.47 24.74
CA ALA A 167 -0.34 -14.89 24.95
C ALA A 167 1.07 -15.09 25.51
N ALA A 168 2.08 -14.43 24.93
CA ALA A 168 3.48 -14.55 25.34
C ALA A 168 3.75 -14.06 26.78
N LYS A 169 2.97 -13.10 27.28
CA LYS A 169 3.10 -12.55 28.64
C LYS A 169 2.24 -13.28 29.69
N ASN A 170 1.42 -14.25 29.29
CA ASN A 170 0.55 -14.98 30.20
C ASN A 170 1.16 -16.33 30.59
N SER A 171 0.96 -16.76 31.84
CA SER A 171 1.42 -18.07 32.34
C SER A 171 0.29 -19.10 32.45
N SER A 172 -0.97 -18.68 32.33
CA SER A 172 -2.13 -19.59 32.40
C SER A 172 -2.40 -20.23 31.04
N THR A 173 -2.34 -21.57 31.00
CA THR A 173 -2.62 -22.36 29.79
C THR A 173 -4.02 -22.13 29.25
N GLU A 174 -5.04 -22.03 30.12
CA GLU A 174 -6.43 -21.77 29.71
C GLU A 174 -6.58 -20.42 29.01
N THR A 175 -5.94 -19.38 29.56
CA THR A 175 -5.96 -18.03 28.98
C THR A 175 -5.25 -18.01 27.63
N ILE A 176 -4.09 -18.67 27.52
CA ILE A 176 -3.34 -18.78 26.25
C ILE A 176 -4.20 -19.48 25.19
N VAL A 177 -4.83 -20.61 25.53
CA VAL A 177 -5.72 -21.36 24.62
C VAL A 177 -6.89 -20.48 24.16
N SER A 178 -7.52 -19.73 25.06
CA SER A 178 -8.59 -18.79 24.71
C SER A 178 -8.12 -17.70 23.74
N ILE A 179 -6.93 -17.14 23.96
CA ILE A 179 -6.33 -16.12 23.07
C ILE A 179 -6.03 -16.71 21.69
N LEU A 180 -5.46 -17.92 21.63
CA LEU A 180 -5.18 -18.60 20.36
C LEU A 180 -6.48 -18.92 19.59
N LYS A 181 -7.55 -19.36 20.28
CA LYS A 181 -8.88 -19.54 19.67
C LYS A 181 -9.40 -18.25 19.03
N LYS A 182 -9.25 -17.11 19.72
CA LYS A 182 -9.60 -15.77 19.18
C LYS A 182 -8.71 -15.34 18.01
N LEU A 183 -7.44 -15.75 18.00
CA LEU A 183 -6.49 -15.46 16.93
C LEU A 183 -6.92 -16.16 15.63
N ILE A 184 -7.29 -17.44 15.70
CA ILE A 184 -7.75 -18.25 14.56
C ILE A 184 -9.24 -18.04 14.20
N GLY A 185 -9.92 -17.06 14.82
CA GLY A 185 -11.29 -16.68 14.48
C GLY A 185 -12.39 -17.55 15.09
N GLN A 186 -12.08 -18.44 16.03
CA GLN A 186 -13.12 -19.15 16.79
C GLN A 186 -13.77 -18.20 17.78
N LYS A 187 -15.11 -18.13 17.76
CA LYS A 187 -15.89 -17.47 18.81
C LYS A 187 -15.72 -18.28 20.09
N GLY A 188 -15.25 -17.61 21.14
CA GLY A 188 -15.15 -18.17 22.48
C GLY A 188 -16.51 -18.32 23.14
#